data_AF-A0A1S4CAJ9-F1
#
_entry.id   AF-A0A1S4CAJ9-F1
#
_cell.length_a   1.000
_cell.length_b   1.000
_cell.length_c   1.000
_cell.angle_alpha   90.00
_cell.angle_beta   90.00
_cell.angle_gamma   90.00
#
_symmetry.space_group_name_H-M   'P 1'
#
loop_
_entity.id
_entity.type
_entity.pdbx_description
1 polymer ?
#
loop_
_entity_poly.entity_id
_entity_poly.type
_entity_poly.pdbx_seq_one_letter_code
_entity_poly.pdbx_strand_id
1 'polypeptide(L)'
;MDEVVECRNATKIYYPSRVDPESVEICCSDMESLAPEAYLSSTIMNFYIRYLQKTKAHADVDEYHFFNTYFYKKLKEAVLSKQNEKEASFFKLRRWWKGVNIFEKAYIFLPIHEDLHWSLVIICIPDKEDQLGPILLHLDSLGLHCSKSLFGTIRKFLEQEWKFLRQGEVLTLPFSDKIWENLPRRIDENVIPVPQQRNEYDCGLFVLFFMERFMEEVHGRLKKKDFVMFGRRWFKPEEASRLRMKIHNILEEEFKNASKD
;
A
#
# COMPACT_ATOMS: atom_id res chain seq x y z
N MET A 1 -8.86 33.71 10.97
CA MET A 1 -10.32 33.56 11.10
C MET A 1 -10.59 32.25 10.42
N ASP A 2 -10.48 31.18 11.21
CA ASP A 2 -10.41 29.82 10.71
C ASP A 2 -11.82 29.39 10.35
N GLU A 3 -12.07 29.20 9.05
CA GLU A 3 -13.28 28.56 8.57
C GLU A 3 -13.20 27.08 8.96
N VAL A 4 -13.77 26.77 10.12
CA VAL A 4 -14.16 25.41 10.47
C VAL A 4 -15.16 24.97 9.40
N VAL A 5 -14.75 24.02 8.56
CA VAL A 5 -15.61 23.39 7.56
C VAL A 5 -16.75 22.70 8.31
N GLU A 6 -17.93 23.31 8.31
CA GLU A 6 -19.14 22.65 8.80
C GLU A 6 -19.54 21.58 7.79
N CYS A 7 -19.31 20.31 8.14
CA CYS A 7 -20.00 19.17 7.57
C CYS A 7 -21.50 19.31 7.84
N ARG A 8 -22.22 20.07 7.01
CA ARG A 8 -23.55 20.55 7.39
C ARG A 8 -24.67 19.50 7.39
N ASN A 9 -24.51 18.26 6.88
CA ASN A 9 -25.62 17.29 6.89
C ASN A 9 -25.24 15.80 7.11
N ALA A 10 -24.27 15.23 6.39
CA ALA A 10 -23.82 13.86 6.64
C ALA A 10 -22.65 13.82 7.64
N THR A 11 -22.82 13.15 8.78
CA THR A 11 -21.76 13.00 9.79
C THR A 11 -20.75 11.90 9.45
N LYS A 12 -21.15 10.97 8.57
CA LYS A 12 -20.33 9.86 8.08
C LYS A 12 -20.73 9.40 6.67
N ILE A 13 -19.78 8.87 5.92
CA ILE A 13 -19.95 8.25 4.60
C ILE A 13 -19.25 6.90 4.53
N TYR A 14 -19.57 6.11 3.51
CA TYR A 14 -18.88 4.86 3.18
C TYR A 14 -18.39 4.94 1.74
N TYR A 15 -17.07 4.91 1.54
CA TYR A 15 -16.49 4.95 0.19
C TYR A 15 -16.01 3.56 -0.27
N PRO A 16 -16.30 3.12 -1.51
CA PRO A 16 -17.11 3.84 -2.50
C PRO A 16 -18.62 3.76 -2.22
N SER A 17 -19.07 2.76 -1.46
CA SER A 17 -20.47 2.64 -1.04
C SER A 17 -20.59 1.70 0.16
N ARG A 18 -21.71 1.77 0.89
CA ARG A 18 -21.97 0.92 2.07
C ARG A 18 -22.07 -0.59 1.77
N VAL A 19 -22.36 -0.95 0.52
CA VAL A 19 -22.49 -2.35 0.09
C VAL A 19 -21.18 -2.94 -0.41
N ASP A 20 -20.14 -2.11 -0.61
CA ASP A 20 -18.82 -2.59 -0.99
C ASP A 20 -18.16 -3.28 0.22
N PRO A 21 -17.72 -4.55 0.09
CA PRO A 21 -17.17 -5.32 1.20
C PRO A 21 -15.83 -4.78 1.71
N GLU A 22 -15.15 -3.95 0.91
CA GLU A 22 -13.92 -3.25 1.27
C GLU A 22 -14.17 -1.74 1.44
N SER A 23 -15.41 -1.36 1.78
CA SER A 23 -15.74 0.04 2.04
C SER A 23 -14.98 0.59 3.24
N VAL A 24 -14.61 1.86 3.12
CA VAL A 24 -14.00 2.63 4.21
C VAL A 24 -15.07 3.55 4.76
N GLU A 25 -15.37 3.41 6.04
CA GLU A 25 -16.19 4.36 6.78
C GLU A 25 -15.34 5.61 7.06
N ILE A 26 -15.83 6.79 6.69
CA ILE A 26 -15.19 8.07 6.96
C ILE A 26 -16.17 8.95 7.73
N CYS A 27 -15.76 9.44 8.89
CA CYS A 27 -16.49 10.46 9.66
C CYS A 27 -15.96 11.85 9.33
N CYS A 28 -16.78 12.88 9.51
CA CYS A 28 -16.33 14.26 9.31
C CYS A 28 -15.12 14.64 10.18
N SER A 29 -15.03 14.10 11.40
CA SER A 29 -13.87 14.30 12.28
C SER A 29 -12.58 13.70 11.71
N ASP A 30 -12.64 12.70 10.83
CA ASP A 30 -11.41 12.17 10.19
C ASP A 30 -10.74 13.22 9.28
N MET A 31 -11.51 14.19 8.77
CA MET A 31 -10.98 15.30 7.97
C MET A 31 -10.07 16.24 8.77
N GLU A 32 -10.12 16.22 10.10
CA GLU A 32 -9.18 16.98 10.95
C GLU A 32 -7.72 16.56 10.67
N SER A 33 -7.49 15.29 10.28
CA SER A 33 -6.14 14.82 9.90
C SER A 33 -5.63 15.41 8.56
N LEU A 34 -6.50 16.07 7.79
CA LEU A 34 -6.14 16.84 6.59
C LEU A 34 -5.90 18.33 6.89
N ALA A 35 -6.05 18.77 8.15
CA ALA A 35 -5.69 20.14 8.53
C ALA A 35 -4.20 20.43 8.24
N PRO A 36 -3.80 21.70 8.10
CA PRO A 36 -2.40 22.07 7.97
C PRO A 36 -1.56 21.46 9.10
N GLU A 37 -0.38 20.95 8.76
CA GLU A 37 0.58 20.38 9.71
C GLU A 37 0.12 19.13 10.48
N ALA A 38 -1.07 18.60 10.17
CA ALA A 38 -1.59 17.38 10.78
C ALA A 38 -1.04 16.11 10.09
N TYR A 39 -0.83 15.07 10.88
CA TYR A 39 -0.49 13.73 10.39
C TYR A 39 -1.73 13.03 9.85
N LEU A 40 -1.62 12.39 8.68
CA LEU A 40 -2.74 11.63 8.12
C LEU A 40 -3.09 10.44 9.01
N SER A 41 -4.40 10.27 9.24
CA SER A 41 -4.94 9.09 9.93
C SER A 41 -4.99 7.89 9.00
N SER A 42 -5.05 6.68 9.58
CA SER A 42 -5.31 5.46 8.82
C SER A 42 -6.62 5.52 8.03
N THR A 43 -7.66 6.22 8.52
CA THR A 43 -8.93 6.36 7.81
C THR A 43 -8.73 7.10 6.49
N ILE A 44 -8.05 8.24 6.51
CA ILE A 44 -7.77 9.04 5.30
C ILE A 44 -6.82 8.32 4.35
N MET A 45 -5.80 7.64 4.87
CA MET A 45 -4.91 6.80 4.07
C MET A 45 -5.67 5.71 3.32
N ASN A 46 -6.50 4.93 4.03
CA ASN A 46 -7.28 3.86 3.43
C ASN A 46 -8.35 4.36 2.47
N PHE A 47 -9.00 5.49 2.78
CA PHE A 47 -9.91 6.17 1.86
C PHE A 47 -9.22 6.48 0.53
N TYR A 48 -8.06 7.14 0.56
CA TYR A 48 -7.40 7.53 -0.68
C TYR A 48 -6.86 6.35 -1.47
N ILE A 49 -6.40 5.29 -0.79
CA ILE A 49 -6.05 4.02 -1.44
C ILE A 49 -7.27 3.44 -2.19
N ARG A 50 -8.45 3.39 -1.55
CA ARG A 50 -9.70 2.97 -2.23
C ARG A 50 -10.05 3.89 -3.38
N TYR A 51 -9.85 5.20 -3.23
CA TYR A 51 -10.08 6.18 -4.30
C TYR A 51 -9.21 5.88 -5.52
N LEU A 52 -7.91 5.64 -5.34
CA LEU A 52 -7.00 5.25 -6.43
C LEU A 52 -7.44 3.95 -7.10
N GLN A 53 -7.83 2.94 -6.33
CA GLN A 53 -8.34 1.66 -6.86
C GLN A 53 -9.61 1.81 -7.70
N LYS A 54 -10.46 2.82 -7.43
CA LYS A 54 -11.72 3.01 -8.16
C LYS A 54 -11.59 3.96 -9.34
N THR A 55 -10.67 4.92 -9.28
CA THR A 55 -10.56 6.00 -10.28
C THR A 55 -9.40 5.84 -11.25
N LYS A 56 -8.30 5.21 -10.82
CA LYS A 56 -7.08 5.05 -11.61
C LYS A 56 -6.82 3.64 -12.07
N ALA A 57 -7.69 2.72 -11.71
CA ALA A 57 -7.62 1.38 -12.24
C ALA A 57 -8.10 1.44 -13.71
N HIS A 58 -7.13 1.54 -14.62
CA HIS A 58 -7.32 1.23 -16.04
C HIS A 58 -7.76 -0.26 -16.18
N ALA A 59 -7.87 -0.78 -17.40
CA ALA A 59 -8.27 -2.17 -17.66
C ALA A 59 -7.46 -3.25 -16.87
N ASP A 60 -6.33 -2.86 -16.26
CA ASP A 60 -5.40 -3.69 -15.47
C ASP A 60 -5.63 -3.66 -13.94
N VAL A 61 -6.86 -3.44 -13.46
CA VAL A 61 -7.19 -3.48 -12.00
C VAL A 61 -6.66 -4.76 -11.34
N ASP A 62 -6.70 -5.87 -12.08
CA ASP A 62 -6.28 -7.18 -11.61
C ASP A 62 -4.76 -7.33 -11.45
N GLU A 63 -3.96 -6.38 -11.92
CA GLU A 63 -2.51 -6.39 -11.74
C GLU A 63 -2.07 -5.88 -10.36
N TYR A 64 -2.93 -5.15 -9.65
CA TYR A 64 -2.58 -4.52 -8.38
C TYR A 64 -3.28 -5.19 -7.19
N HIS A 65 -2.57 -5.24 -6.07
CA HIS A 65 -3.16 -5.52 -4.76
C HIS A 65 -2.72 -4.45 -3.77
N PHE A 66 -3.66 -3.98 -2.96
CA PHE A 66 -3.40 -2.95 -1.96
C PHE A 66 -3.78 -3.51 -0.61
N PHE A 67 -2.81 -3.60 0.28
CA PHE A 67 -3.12 -3.84 1.68
C PHE A 67 -3.55 -2.54 2.35
N ASN A 68 -4.55 -2.64 3.23
CA ASN A 68 -4.89 -1.53 4.10
C ASN A 68 -3.75 -1.27 5.11
N THR A 69 -3.76 -0.10 5.73
CA THR A 69 -2.67 0.39 6.59
C THR A 69 -2.41 -0.42 7.87
N TYR A 70 -3.33 -1.30 8.26
CA TYR A 70 -3.22 -2.09 9.48
C TYR A 70 -2.51 -3.43 9.26
N PHE A 71 -2.37 -3.87 8.00
CA PHE A 71 -1.89 -5.20 7.66
C PHE A 71 -0.46 -5.44 8.14
N TYR A 72 0.46 -4.51 7.83
CA TYR A 72 1.87 -4.70 8.12
C TYR A 72 2.14 -4.90 9.63
N LYS A 73 1.47 -4.13 10.49
CA LYS A 73 1.57 -4.28 11.94
C LYS A 73 1.19 -5.71 12.37
N LYS A 74 0.09 -6.23 11.85
CA LYS A 74 -0.36 -7.61 12.12
C LYS A 74 0.56 -8.67 11.54
N LEU A 75 1.16 -8.40 10.39
CA LEU A 75 2.19 -9.26 9.82
C LEU A 75 3.43 -9.32 10.70
N LYS A 76 3.94 -8.17 11.16
CA LYS A 76 5.10 -8.10 12.05
C LYS A 76 4.84 -8.84 13.37
N GLU A 77 3.67 -8.65 13.98
CA GLU A 77 3.24 -9.41 15.17
C GLU A 77 3.26 -10.93 14.91
N ALA A 78 2.74 -11.39 13.77
CA ALA A 78 2.72 -12.81 13.40
C ALA A 78 4.13 -13.39 13.13
N VAL A 79 5.03 -12.59 12.56
CA VAL A 79 6.42 -12.99 12.30
C VAL A 79 7.26 -13.11 13.58
N LEU A 80 6.95 -12.27 14.57
CA LEU A 80 7.63 -12.23 15.86
C LEU A 80 7.06 -13.21 16.90
N SER A 81 5.93 -13.87 16.60
CA SER A 81 5.32 -14.84 17.53
C SER A 81 6.21 -16.05 17.80
N LYS A 82 5.92 -16.80 18.86
CA LYS A 82 6.69 -17.98 19.24
C LYS A 82 6.62 -19.06 18.15
N GLN A 83 7.68 -19.86 18.00
CA GLN A 83 7.83 -20.80 16.88
C GLN A 83 6.65 -21.78 16.74
N ASN A 84 6.04 -22.21 17.84
CA ASN A 84 4.88 -23.10 17.88
C ASN A 84 3.57 -22.42 17.45
N GLU A 85 3.49 -21.09 17.43
CA GLU A 85 2.27 -20.32 17.13
C GLU A 85 2.33 -19.63 15.77
N LYS A 86 3.52 -19.49 15.16
CA LYS A 86 3.73 -18.77 13.88
C LYS A 86 2.81 -19.23 12.76
N GLU A 87 2.70 -20.53 12.53
CA GLU A 87 1.86 -21.08 11.46
C GLU A 87 0.39 -20.77 11.68
N ALA A 88 -0.09 -20.91 12.92
CA ALA A 88 -1.46 -20.57 13.29
C ALA A 88 -1.74 -19.06 13.18
N SER A 89 -0.80 -18.21 13.60
CA SER A 89 -0.89 -16.75 13.44
C SER A 89 -0.96 -16.35 11.98
N PHE A 90 -0.10 -16.93 11.12
CA PHE A 90 -0.07 -16.64 9.70
C PHE A 90 -1.36 -17.11 9.00
N PHE A 91 -1.84 -18.32 9.32
CA PHE A 91 -3.10 -18.84 8.79
C PHE A 91 -4.29 -17.92 9.10
N LYS A 92 -4.38 -17.41 10.33
CA LYS A 92 -5.40 -16.41 10.70
C LYS A 92 -5.24 -15.11 9.91
N LEU A 93 -4.00 -14.70 9.64
CA LEU A 93 -3.69 -13.49 8.90
C LEU A 93 -4.07 -13.60 7.41
N ARG A 94 -4.01 -14.81 6.81
CA ARG A 94 -4.42 -15.04 5.40
C ARG A 94 -5.83 -14.57 5.06
N ARG A 95 -6.72 -14.38 6.05
CA ARG A 95 -8.06 -13.82 5.82
C ARG A 95 -8.03 -12.45 5.11
N TRP A 96 -6.93 -11.71 5.25
CA TRP A 96 -6.75 -10.38 4.67
C TRP A 96 -6.55 -10.39 3.14
N TRP A 97 -6.14 -11.52 2.56
CA TRP A 97 -6.05 -11.71 1.12
C TRP A 97 -6.73 -13.02 0.69
N LYS A 98 -7.77 -13.42 1.43
CA LYS A 98 -8.52 -14.65 1.10
C LYS A 98 -9.21 -14.48 -0.26
N GLY A 99 -9.00 -15.45 -1.13
CA GLY A 99 -9.54 -15.42 -2.49
C GLY A 99 -8.69 -14.63 -3.48
N VAL A 100 -7.57 -14.04 -3.05
CA VAL A 100 -6.61 -13.36 -3.91
C VAL A 100 -5.33 -14.17 -3.96
N ASN A 101 -4.91 -14.57 -5.16
CA ASN A 101 -3.56 -15.07 -5.36
C ASN A 101 -2.61 -13.88 -5.53
N ILE A 102 -1.96 -13.46 -4.44
CA ILE A 102 -1.07 -12.29 -4.45
C ILE A 102 0.11 -12.44 -5.42
N PHE A 103 0.47 -13.67 -5.79
CA PHE A 103 1.52 -13.95 -6.74
C PHE A 103 1.07 -13.85 -8.21
N GLU A 104 -0.22 -13.76 -8.50
CA GLU A 104 -0.68 -13.45 -9.86
C GLU A 104 -0.64 -11.94 -10.15
N LYS A 105 -0.60 -11.12 -9.10
CA LYS A 105 -0.50 -9.67 -9.20
C LYS A 105 0.85 -9.25 -9.77
N ALA A 106 0.90 -8.11 -10.46
CA ALA A 106 2.12 -7.42 -10.84
C ALA A 106 2.72 -6.68 -9.65
N TYR A 107 1.87 -6.00 -8.88
CA TYR A 107 2.29 -5.13 -7.80
C TYR A 107 1.45 -5.31 -6.55
N ILE A 108 2.11 -5.33 -5.41
CA ILE A 108 1.47 -5.30 -4.10
C ILE A 108 1.93 -4.07 -3.35
N PHE A 109 1.01 -3.15 -3.07
CA PHE A 109 1.26 -1.97 -2.27
C PHE A 109 1.03 -2.26 -0.79
N LEU A 110 2.03 -1.93 0.02
CA LEU A 110 2.06 -2.19 1.45
C LEU A 110 2.43 -0.91 2.21
N PRO A 111 1.44 -0.09 2.63
CA PRO A 111 1.68 1.00 3.55
C PRO A 111 2.27 0.49 4.87
N ILE A 112 3.28 1.18 5.37
CA ILE A 112 3.95 0.90 6.63
C ILE A 112 3.66 2.07 7.57
N HIS A 113 3.12 1.78 8.75
CA HIS A 113 2.90 2.75 9.82
C HIS A 113 3.51 2.24 11.12
N GLU A 114 4.63 2.82 11.51
CA GLU A 114 5.28 2.57 12.80
C GLU A 114 5.78 3.90 13.36
N ASP A 115 5.77 4.06 14.68
CA ASP A 115 6.36 5.21 15.38
C ASP A 115 5.94 6.60 14.81
N LEU A 116 4.64 6.77 14.51
CA LEU A 116 4.04 7.97 13.93
C LEU A 116 4.54 8.35 12.52
N HIS A 117 5.21 7.42 11.84
CA HIS A 117 5.78 7.62 10.52
C HIS A 117 5.15 6.70 9.47
N TRP A 118 4.94 7.24 8.28
CA TRP A 118 4.45 6.50 7.12
C TRP A 118 5.57 6.27 6.10
N SER A 119 5.73 5.03 5.66
CA SER A 119 6.50 4.69 4.47
C SER A 119 5.76 3.66 3.62
N LEU A 120 6.32 3.31 2.46
CA LEU A 120 5.70 2.38 1.52
C LEU A 120 6.69 1.28 1.14
N VAL A 121 6.20 0.03 1.14
CA VAL A 121 6.82 -1.03 0.37
C VAL A 121 5.96 -1.40 -0.83
N ILE A 122 6.59 -1.52 -1.99
CA ILE A 122 5.99 -2.08 -3.20
C ILE A 122 6.66 -3.42 -3.48
N ILE A 123 5.88 -4.50 -3.53
CA ILE A 123 6.34 -5.83 -3.95
C ILE A 123 6.05 -5.95 -5.44
N CYS A 124 7.09 -5.99 -6.25
CA CYS A 124 7.00 -6.16 -7.69
C CYS A 124 7.21 -7.65 -7.98
N ILE A 125 6.19 -8.25 -8.56
CA ILE A 125 6.20 -9.66 -8.91
C ILE A 125 6.60 -9.75 -10.40
N PRO A 126 7.64 -10.52 -10.77
CA PRO A 126 8.14 -10.62 -12.16
C PRO A 126 7.13 -11.36 -13.07
N ASP A 127 7.36 -11.46 -14.38
CA ASP A 127 6.59 -12.37 -15.25
C ASP A 127 7.10 -13.82 -15.20
N LYS A 128 6.29 -14.77 -15.68
CA LYS A 128 6.66 -16.20 -15.79
C LYS A 128 7.98 -16.45 -16.50
N GLU A 129 8.23 -15.63 -17.53
CA GLU A 129 9.37 -15.78 -18.44
C GLU A 129 10.63 -15.09 -17.93
N ASP A 130 10.49 -14.19 -16.95
CA ASP A 130 11.63 -13.52 -16.32
C ASP A 130 12.37 -14.51 -15.40
N GLN A 131 13.70 -14.46 -15.40
CA GLN A 131 14.51 -15.26 -14.47
C GLN A 131 14.71 -14.59 -13.11
N LEU A 132 14.15 -13.39 -12.93
CA LEU A 132 14.25 -12.59 -11.71
C LEU A 132 13.25 -13.10 -10.67
N GLY A 133 13.57 -12.95 -9.38
CA GLY A 133 12.59 -13.14 -8.31
C GLY A 133 11.83 -11.86 -8.01
N PRO A 134 10.93 -11.88 -7.00
CA PRO A 134 10.23 -10.69 -6.54
C PRO A 134 11.20 -9.57 -6.14
N ILE A 135 10.79 -8.33 -6.35
CA ILE A 135 11.59 -7.15 -6.05
C ILE A 135 10.85 -6.32 -5.01
N LEU A 136 11.52 -5.99 -3.91
CA LEU A 136 10.98 -5.17 -2.83
C LEU A 136 11.53 -3.75 -2.98
N LEU A 137 10.64 -2.78 -3.17
CA LEU A 137 10.99 -1.36 -3.22
C LEU A 137 10.55 -0.72 -1.91
N HIS A 138 11.48 -0.14 -1.15
CA HIS A 138 11.15 0.67 0.03
C HIS A 138 11.28 2.15 -0.31
N LEU A 139 10.17 2.88 -0.17
CA LEU A 139 10.05 4.30 -0.42
C LEU A 139 9.74 5.00 0.90
N ASP A 140 10.65 5.87 1.34
CA ASP A 140 10.56 6.57 2.63
C ASP A 140 11.03 8.02 2.44
N SER A 141 10.12 8.97 2.68
CA SER A 141 10.35 10.42 2.49
C SER A 141 11.15 11.07 3.62
N LEU A 142 11.32 10.40 4.75
CA LEU A 142 12.15 10.83 5.88
C LEU A 142 13.30 9.86 6.20
N GLY A 143 13.25 8.63 5.68
CA GLY A 143 14.25 7.59 5.92
C GLY A 143 14.30 7.08 7.36
N LEU A 144 13.18 7.15 8.10
CA LEU A 144 13.12 6.77 9.51
C LEU A 144 12.94 5.26 9.70
N HIS A 145 12.31 4.56 8.77
CA HIS A 145 12.11 3.12 8.89
C HIS A 145 13.37 2.31 8.54
N CYS A 146 13.69 1.29 9.36
CA CYS A 146 14.78 0.37 9.10
C CYS A 146 14.43 -0.62 7.98
N SER A 147 14.86 -0.29 6.75
CA SER A 147 14.63 -1.10 5.53
C SER A 147 14.97 -2.59 5.71
N LYS A 148 16.08 -2.91 6.37
CA LYS A 148 16.51 -4.30 6.62
C LYS A 148 15.48 -5.08 7.44
N SER A 149 14.88 -4.44 8.45
CA SER A 149 13.84 -5.07 9.28
C SER A 149 12.53 -5.24 8.51
N LEU A 150 12.16 -4.24 7.70
CA LEU A 150 10.96 -4.31 6.85
C LEU A 150 11.07 -5.48 5.87
N PHE A 151 12.16 -5.51 5.10
CA PHE A 151 12.38 -6.55 4.10
C PHE A 151 12.47 -7.94 4.72
N GLY A 152 13.10 -8.09 5.89
CA GLY A 152 13.12 -9.36 6.63
C GLY A 152 11.71 -9.86 7.01
N THR A 153 10.79 -8.96 7.37
CA THR A 153 9.39 -9.29 7.68
C THR A 153 8.64 -9.71 6.41
N ILE A 154 8.76 -8.93 5.33
CA ILE A 154 8.08 -9.19 4.06
C ILE A 154 8.59 -10.45 3.37
N ARG A 155 9.90 -10.73 3.46
CA ARG A 155 10.48 -11.99 2.98
C ARG A 155 9.83 -13.20 3.63
N LYS A 156 9.68 -13.18 4.96
CA LYS A 156 8.98 -14.24 5.70
C LYS A 156 7.51 -14.36 5.29
N PHE A 157 6.85 -13.24 5.02
CA PHE A 157 5.48 -13.25 4.49
C PHE A 157 5.38 -14.01 3.17
N LEU A 158 6.21 -13.64 2.19
CA LEU A 158 6.23 -14.30 0.88
C LEU A 158 6.60 -15.79 0.99
N GLU A 159 7.55 -16.14 1.85
CA GLU A 159 7.95 -17.54 2.09
C GLU A 159 6.83 -18.38 2.70
N GLN A 160 6.07 -17.83 3.66
CA GLN A 160 4.98 -18.54 4.32
C GLN A 160 3.78 -18.69 3.39
N GLU A 161 3.43 -17.64 2.64
CA GLU A 161 2.39 -17.74 1.62
C GLU A 161 2.74 -18.78 0.56
N TRP A 162 4.01 -18.80 0.14
CA TRP A 162 4.50 -19.79 -0.80
C TRP A 162 4.34 -21.23 -0.28
N LYS A 163 4.79 -21.49 0.96
CA LYS A 163 4.65 -22.80 1.60
C LYS A 163 3.19 -23.24 1.68
N PHE A 164 2.30 -22.32 2.03
CA PHE A 164 0.87 -22.60 2.11
C PHE A 164 0.30 -23.01 0.75
N LEU A 165 0.58 -22.25 -0.31
CA LEU A 165 0.07 -22.53 -1.65
C LEU A 165 0.57 -23.88 -2.20
N ARG A 166 1.81 -24.28 -1.87
CA ARG A 166 2.35 -25.61 -2.24
C ARG A 166 1.67 -26.79 -1.54
N GLN A 167 1.09 -26.57 -0.36
CA GLN A 167 0.42 -27.61 0.41
C GLN A 167 -1.04 -27.80 -0.03
N GLY A 168 -1.64 -26.83 -0.72
CA GLY A 168 -2.98 -26.92 -1.29
C GLY A 168 -2.97 -27.39 -2.75
N GLU A 169 -4.08 -27.98 -3.22
CA GLU A 169 -4.30 -28.42 -4.61
C GLU A 169 -4.51 -27.25 -5.61
N VAL A 170 -3.75 -26.16 -5.52
CA VAL A 170 -3.82 -25.06 -6.51
C VAL A 170 -2.78 -25.31 -7.59
N LEU A 171 -3.24 -25.87 -8.72
CA LEU A 171 -2.45 -26.51 -9.78
C LEU A 171 -1.81 -25.56 -10.82
N THR A 172 -1.83 -24.24 -10.64
CA THR A 172 -1.18 -23.32 -11.59
C THR A 172 -0.37 -22.26 -10.86
N LEU A 173 0.93 -22.49 -10.76
CA LEU A 173 1.86 -21.50 -10.21
C LEU A 173 2.07 -20.36 -11.21
N PRO A 174 2.06 -19.10 -10.77
CA PRO A 174 2.21 -17.96 -11.65
C PRO A 174 3.66 -17.71 -12.11
N PHE A 175 4.67 -18.52 -11.73
CA PHE A 175 6.08 -18.40 -12.16
C PHE A 175 6.76 -19.76 -12.35
N SER A 176 7.94 -19.76 -13.00
CA SER A 176 8.78 -20.95 -13.20
C SER A 176 9.20 -21.60 -11.87
N ASP A 177 9.13 -22.93 -11.81
CA ASP A 177 9.52 -23.76 -10.65
C ASP A 177 10.94 -23.47 -10.12
N LYS A 178 11.87 -23.04 -11.00
CA LYS A 178 13.27 -22.74 -10.62
C LYS A 178 13.42 -21.49 -9.75
N ILE A 179 12.55 -20.49 -9.92
CA ILE A 179 12.53 -19.29 -9.07
C ILE A 179 11.97 -19.65 -7.70
N TRP A 180 10.93 -20.47 -7.70
CA TRP A 180 10.21 -20.93 -6.53
C TRP A 180 11.03 -21.81 -5.59
N GLU A 181 11.87 -22.71 -6.13
CA GLU A 181 12.80 -23.52 -5.34
C GLU A 181 13.84 -22.68 -4.58
N ASN A 182 14.10 -21.45 -5.03
CA ASN A 182 15.10 -20.55 -4.48
C ASN A 182 14.55 -19.17 -4.09
N LEU A 183 13.24 -19.05 -3.83
CA LEU A 183 12.58 -17.77 -3.56
C LEU A 183 13.31 -16.92 -2.50
N PRO A 184 13.74 -17.47 -1.33
CA PRO A 184 14.50 -16.71 -0.33
C PRO A 184 15.84 -16.15 -0.83
N ARG A 185 16.42 -16.70 -1.89
CA ARG A 185 17.71 -16.24 -2.44
C ARG A 185 17.55 -15.34 -3.66
N ARG A 186 16.33 -15.19 -4.17
CA ARG A 186 16.03 -14.43 -5.40
C ARG A 186 15.21 -13.17 -5.18
N ILE A 187 14.79 -12.89 -3.96
CA ILE A 187 14.14 -11.61 -3.63
C ILE A 187 15.19 -10.50 -3.61
N ASP A 188 15.03 -9.54 -4.51
CA ASP A 188 15.87 -8.34 -4.62
C ASP A 188 15.31 -7.21 -3.75
N GLU A 189 16.18 -6.53 -3.01
CA GLU A 189 15.81 -5.53 -2.00
C GLU A 189 16.39 -4.17 -2.38
N ASN A 190 15.52 -3.20 -2.66
CA ASN A 190 15.93 -1.88 -3.16
C ASN A 190 15.35 -0.77 -2.29
N VAL A 191 16.23 0.06 -1.71
CA VAL A 191 15.83 1.30 -1.04
C VAL A 191 15.88 2.42 -2.07
N ILE A 192 14.73 3.02 -2.35
CA ILE A 192 14.60 4.00 -3.42
C ILE A 192 14.89 5.39 -2.86
N PRO A 193 15.82 6.17 -3.45
CA PRO A 193 16.14 7.51 -3.00
C PRO A 193 15.09 8.51 -3.51
N VAL A 194 13.86 8.38 -3.03
CA VAL A 194 12.71 9.23 -3.39
C VAL A 194 12.92 10.70 -2.98
N PRO A 195 12.17 11.65 -3.58
CA PRO A 195 12.14 13.02 -3.07
C PRO A 195 11.80 13.03 -1.58
N GLN A 196 12.59 13.77 -0.81
CA GLN A 196 12.44 13.85 0.64
C GLN A 196 11.57 15.04 1.01
N GLN A 197 10.72 14.85 2.02
CA GLN A 197 9.94 15.95 2.58
C GLN A 197 10.83 16.85 3.45
N ARG A 198 10.36 18.07 3.69
CA ARG A 198 11.06 19.07 4.53
C ARG A 198 10.36 19.37 5.86
N ASN A 199 9.22 18.73 6.09
CA ASN A 199 8.43 18.83 7.30
C ASN A 199 8.26 17.44 7.93
N GLU A 200 7.61 17.35 9.10
CA GLU A 200 7.44 16.08 9.82
C GLU A 200 6.09 15.39 9.56
N TYR A 201 5.12 16.12 9.00
CA TYR A 201 3.70 15.72 8.99
C TYR A 201 3.18 15.21 7.63
N ASP A 202 3.92 15.38 6.53
CA ASP A 202 3.47 15.01 5.19
C ASP A 202 3.83 13.57 4.76
N CYS A 203 4.41 12.73 5.63
CA CYS A 203 4.86 11.39 5.24
C CYS A 203 3.74 10.51 4.68
N GLY A 204 2.52 10.64 5.22
CA GLY A 204 1.33 9.98 4.67
C GLY A 204 0.98 10.44 3.26
N LEU A 205 1.09 11.75 2.97
CA LEU A 205 0.85 12.29 1.64
C LEU A 205 1.89 11.81 0.63
N PHE A 206 3.16 11.75 1.04
CA PHE A 206 4.22 11.19 0.20
C PHE A 206 3.93 9.72 -0.15
N VAL A 207 3.51 8.90 0.81
CA VAL A 207 3.12 7.51 0.56
C VAL A 207 1.98 7.41 -0.47
N LEU A 208 0.91 8.18 -0.29
CA LEU A 208 -0.22 8.19 -1.22
C LEU A 208 0.20 8.69 -2.61
N PHE A 209 1.06 9.70 -2.67
CA PHE A 209 1.57 10.24 -3.92
C PHE A 209 2.52 9.28 -4.64
N PHE A 210 3.34 8.52 -3.90
CA PHE A 210 4.16 7.45 -4.48
C PHE A 210 3.29 6.41 -5.18
N MET A 211 2.20 5.96 -4.53
CA MET A 211 1.26 5.04 -5.15
C MET A 211 0.63 5.63 -6.40
N GLU A 212 0.12 6.86 -6.29
CA GLU A 212 -0.55 7.56 -7.38
C GLU A 212 0.36 7.69 -8.61
N ARG A 213 1.60 8.18 -8.43
CA ARG A 213 2.56 8.33 -9.53
C ARG A 213 3.04 7.00 -10.08
N PHE A 214 3.27 6.01 -9.22
CA PHE A 214 3.69 4.68 -9.66
C PHE A 214 2.65 4.07 -10.61
N MET A 215 1.35 4.17 -10.27
CA MET A 215 0.27 3.66 -11.12
C MET A 215 0.12 4.42 -12.44
N GLU A 216 0.51 5.70 -12.49
CA GLU A 216 0.45 6.52 -13.71
C GLU A 216 1.61 6.27 -14.67
N GLU A 217 2.80 5.98 -14.14
CA GLU A 217 4.03 5.92 -14.94
C GLU A 217 4.48 4.48 -15.25
N VAL A 218 4.06 3.51 -14.44
CA VAL A 218 4.45 2.12 -14.60
C VAL A 218 3.34 1.38 -15.33
N HIS A 219 3.65 0.95 -16.54
CA HIS A 219 2.76 0.15 -17.38
C HIS A 219 3.32 -1.26 -17.55
N GLY A 220 2.51 -2.27 -17.25
CA GLY A 220 2.95 -3.67 -17.20
C GLY A 220 3.95 -3.95 -16.07
N ARG A 221 4.64 -5.09 -16.11
CA ARG A 221 5.60 -5.51 -15.06
C ARG A 221 6.97 -4.85 -15.17
N LEU A 222 7.51 -4.40 -14.04
CA LEU A 222 8.80 -3.73 -13.93
C LEU A 222 9.95 -4.64 -14.35
N LYS A 223 10.84 -4.10 -15.20
CA LYS A 223 12.12 -4.71 -15.55
C LYS A 223 13.24 -3.93 -14.89
N LYS A 224 14.43 -4.54 -14.75
CA LYS A 224 15.60 -3.90 -14.10
C LYS A 224 15.98 -2.53 -14.66
N LYS A 225 15.72 -2.30 -15.94
CA LYS A 225 15.99 -1.02 -16.62
C LYS A 225 15.03 0.09 -16.20
N ASP A 226 13.89 -0.23 -15.61
CA ASP A 226 12.85 0.75 -15.27
C ASP A 226 13.13 1.42 -13.91
N PHE A 227 14.06 0.87 -13.10
CA PHE A 227 14.44 1.45 -11.81
C PHE A 227 15.05 2.85 -11.89
N VAL A 228 15.63 3.24 -13.03
CA VAL A 228 16.15 4.61 -13.21
C VAL A 228 15.04 5.67 -13.23
N MET A 229 13.77 5.28 -13.39
CA MET A 229 12.64 6.20 -13.35
C MET A 229 12.39 6.73 -11.94
N PHE A 230 12.72 5.95 -10.90
CA PHE A 230 12.49 6.33 -9.51
C PHE A 230 13.77 6.91 -8.90
N GLY A 231 13.69 8.13 -8.37
CA GLY A 231 14.82 8.75 -7.70
C GLY A 231 14.54 10.14 -7.14
N ARG A 232 15.59 10.86 -6.74
CA ARG A 232 15.46 12.13 -5.99
C ARG A 232 14.76 13.25 -6.76
N ARG A 233 14.65 13.10 -8.08
CA ARG A 233 14.01 14.04 -9.01
C ARG A 233 12.71 13.52 -9.60
N TRP A 234 12.16 12.43 -9.04
CA TRP A 234 10.95 11.79 -9.55
C TRP A 234 9.75 12.76 -9.58
N PHE A 235 9.67 13.64 -8.59
CA PHE A 235 8.70 14.73 -8.53
C PHE A 235 9.21 15.81 -7.57
N LYS A 236 8.58 16.98 -7.56
CA LYS A 236 8.85 18.05 -6.59
C LYS A 236 8.07 17.80 -5.29
N PRO A 237 8.70 17.90 -4.10
CA PRO A 237 8.03 17.71 -2.81
C PRO A 237 6.68 18.41 -2.66
N GLU A 238 6.55 19.61 -3.22
CA GLU A 238 5.32 20.41 -3.16
C GLU A 238 4.14 19.74 -3.89
N GLU A 239 4.39 18.88 -4.88
CA GLU A 239 3.36 18.11 -5.57
C GLU A 239 2.72 17.08 -4.64
N ALA A 240 3.52 16.38 -3.83
CA ALA A 240 3.01 15.47 -2.81
C ALA A 240 2.27 16.23 -1.71
N SER A 241 2.78 17.37 -1.23
CA SER A 241 2.09 18.17 -0.20
C SER A 241 0.74 18.71 -0.69
N ARG A 242 0.61 19.06 -1.98
CA ARG A 242 -0.68 19.50 -2.58
C ARG A 242 -1.76 18.43 -2.56
N LEU A 243 -1.38 17.15 -2.41
CA LEU A 243 -2.31 16.04 -2.28
C LEU A 243 -3.27 16.25 -1.09
N ARG A 244 -2.84 16.97 -0.04
CA ARG A 244 -3.69 17.29 1.12
C ARG A 244 -4.98 17.99 0.72
N MET A 245 -4.86 19.09 -0.03
CA MET A 245 -6.03 19.84 -0.50
C MET A 245 -6.84 19.02 -1.50
N LYS A 246 -6.19 18.21 -2.34
CA LYS A 246 -6.90 17.34 -3.28
C LYS A 246 -7.78 16.32 -2.54
N ILE A 247 -7.24 15.62 -1.55
CA ILE A 247 -7.99 14.65 -0.74
C ILE A 247 -9.15 15.35 -0.01
N HIS A 248 -8.88 16.53 0.58
CA HIS A 248 -9.90 17.32 1.26
C HIS A 248 -11.08 17.65 0.34
N ASN A 249 -10.80 18.15 -0.87
CA ASN A 249 -11.83 18.52 -1.84
C ASN A 249 -12.65 17.31 -2.31
N ILE A 250 -11.99 16.17 -2.55
CA ILE A 250 -12.69 14.93 -2.91
C ILE A 250 -13.64 14.53 -1.78
N LEU A 251 -13.18 14.50 -0.52
CA LEU A 251 -14.04 14.13 0.61
C LEU A 251 -15.19 15.11 0.80
N GLU A 252 -14.97 16.42 0.66
CA GLU A 252 -16.05 17.39 0.70
C GLU A 252 -17.14 17.09 -0.33
N GLU A 253 -16.76 16.73 -1.56
CA GLU A 253 -17.72 16.35 -2.61
C GLU A 253 -18.47 15.07 -2.26
N GLU A 254 -17.79 14.04 -1.75
CA GLU A 254 -18.41 12.79 -1.30
C GLU A 254 -19.42 13.04 -0.16
N PHE A 255 -19.07 13.84 0.86
CA PHE A 255 -19.98 14.22 1.95
C PHE A 255 -21.18 15.05 1.47
N LYS A 256 -20.96 15.97 0.52
CA LYS A 256 -22.03 16.77 -0.10
C LYS A 256 -22.98 15.89 -0.91
N ASN A 257 -22.49 14.88 -1.61
CA ASN A 257 -23.30 13.96 -2.41
C ASN A 257 -24.12 13.04 -1.50
N ALA A 258 -23.51 12.45 -0.46
CA ALA A 258 -24.23 11.61 0.50
C ALA A 258 -25.31 12.35 1.31
N SER A 259 -25.25 13.68 1.37
CA SER A 259 -26.27 14.52 2.04
C SER A 259 -27.49 14.82 1.15
N LYS A 260 -27.44 14.48 -0.14
CA LYS A 260 -28.53 14.69 -1.11
C LYS A 260 -29.38 13.43 -1.33
N ASP A 261 -28.84 12.28 -0.98
CA ASP A 261 -29.50 10.96 -1.02
C ASP A 261 -30.33 10.71 0.24
#